data_AF-A0AAN7TDV7-F1
#
_entry.id   AF-A0AAN7TDV7-F1
#
_cell.length_a   1.000
_cell.length_b   1.000
_cell.length_c   1.000
_cell.angle_alpha   90.00
_cell.angle_beta   90.00
_cell.angle_gamma   90.00
#
_symmetry.space_group_name_H-M   'P 1'
#
loop_
_entity.id
_entity.type
_entity.pdbx_description
1 polymer ?
#
loop_
_entity_poly.entity_id
_entity_poly.type
_entity_poly.pdbx_seq_one_letter_code
_entity_poly.pdbx_strand_id
1 'polypeptide(L)'
;MDRLSVRSTAQALGIGTAFLSSGIYFGSSYLAINSILPLPINQSTRVFSDLYHSGAGLMVPLVLSSTAFNGVAAYMIASQRGQLVTSIATAAALGSLAYTGLMMSNIKRLLEISNMGGSDIQGVTKTEVVDRLQTWKIQNYIRAGLAFTAGVLGFAVIFPGGLN
;
A
#
# COMPACT_ATOMS: atom_id res chain seq x y z
N MET A 1 -0.93 28.41 14.32
CA MET A 1 -2.11 27.51 14.35
C MET A 1 -2.27 26.98 15.76
N ASP A 2 -3.51 26.90 16.25
CA ASP A 2 -3.81 26.29 17.54
C ASP A 2 -3.75 24.74 17.45
N ARG A 3 -3.63 24.09 18.61
CA ARG A 3 -3.43 22.64 18.72
C ARG A 3 -4.58 21.83 18.09
N LEU A 4 -5.80 22.34 18.15
CA LEU A 4 -6.98 21.68 17.59
C LEU A 4 -6.94 21.71 16.06
N SER A 5 -6.62 22.87 15.47
CA SER A 5 -6.49 22.99 14.01
C SER A 5 -5.42 22.06 13.44
N VAL A 6 -4.24 22.01 14.05
CA VAL A 6 -3.15 21.12 13.59
C VAL A 6 -3.58 19.65 13.65
N ARG A 7 -4.24 19.23 14.74
CA ARG A 7 -4.73 17.86 14.89
C ARG A 7 -5.75 17.51 13.81
N SER A 8 -6.76 18.37 13.60
CA SER A 8 -7.82 18.12 12.62
C SER A 8 -7.27 18.07 11.19
N THR A 9 -6.33 18.95 10.85
CA THR A 9 -5.64 18.91 9.55
C THR A 9 -4.84 17.62 9.39
N ALA A 10 -4.05 17.23 10.39
CA ALA A 10 -3.30 15.98 10.36
C ALA A 10 -4.22 14.77 10.22
N GLN A 11 -5.34 14.71 10.94
CA GLN A 11 -6.32 13.63 10.80
C GLN A 11 -6.91 13.57 9.39
N ALA A 12 -7.36 14.70 8.84
CA ALA A 12 -7.92 14.76 7.48
C ALA A 12 -6.91 14.28 6.43
N LEU A 13 -5.67 14.74 6.51
CA LEU A 13 -4.60 14.33 5.59
C LEU A 13 -4.22 12.86 5.78
N GLY A 14 -4.13 12.37 7.02
CA GLY A 14 -3.83 10.98 7.33
C GLY A 14 -4.90 10.02 6.80
N ILE A 15 -6.18 10.37 6.95
CA ILE A 15 -7.32 9.60 6.43
C ILE A 15 -7.34 9.63 4.90
N GLY A 16 -7.20 10.83 4.29
CA GLY A 16 -7.25 10.97 2.84
C GLY A 16 -6.13 10.20 2.14
N THR A 17 -4.90 10.30 2.65
CA THR A 17 -3.75 9.56 2.11
C THR A 17 -3.87 8.05 2.34
N ALA A 18 -4.47 7.61 3.46
CA ALA A 18 -4.71 6.19 3.74
C ALA A 18 -5.73 5.57 2.76
N PHE A 19 -6.87 6.22 2.54
CA PHE A 19 -7.87 5.74 1.57
C PHE A 19 -7.37 5.81 0.13
N LEU A 20 -6.66 6.87 -0.24
CA LEU A 20 -6.04 6.96 -1.57
C LEU A 20 -5.05 5.81 -1.79
N SER A 21 -4.20 5.53 -0.80
CA SER A 21 -3.25 4.42 -0.85
C SER A 21 -3.95 3.07 -0.99
N SER A 22 -5.03 2.86 -0.23
CA SER A 22 -5.85 1.66 -0.32
C SER A 22 -6.45 1.46 -1.71
N GLY A 23 -7.03 2.53 -2.28
CA GLY A 23 -7.61 2.52 -3.62
C GLY A 23 -6.58 2.20 -4.70
N ILE A 24 -5.36 2.75 -4.62
CA ILE A 24 -4.30 2.46 -5.59
C ILE A 24 -3.83 1.00 -5.50
N TYR A 25 -3.62 0.48 -4.28
CA TYR A 25 -3.26 -0.93 -4.09
C TYR A 25 -4.34 -1.88 -4.62
N PHE A 26 -5.62 -1.60 -4.32
CA PHE A 26 -6.73 -2.40 -4.80
C PHE A 26 -6.87 -2.30 -6.33
N GLY A 27 -6.88 -1.08 -6.87
CA GLY A 27 -7.07 -0.82 -8.29
C GLY A 27 -5.99 -1.42 -9.17
N SER A 28 -4.71 -1.32 -8.76
CA SER A 28 -3.61 -1.96 -9.48
C SER A 28 -3.76 -3.49 -9.53
N SER A 29 -4.23 -4.13 -8.47
CA SER A 29 -4.50 -5.57 -8.45
C SER A 29 -5.76 -5.99 -9.20
N TYR A 30 -6.84 -5.22 -9.07
CA TYR A 30 -8.14 -5.58 -9.63
C TYR A 30 -8.24 -5.26 -11.13
N LEU A 31 -7.66 -4.13 -11.56
CA LEU A 31 -7.75 -3.65 -12.93
C LEU A 31 -6.48 -3.98 -13.73
N ALA A 32 -5.30 -3.63 -13.22
CA ALA A 32 -4.07 -3.76 -14.00
C ALA A 32 -3.61 -5.22 -14.12
N ILE A 33 -3.51 -5.97 -13.02
CA ILE A 33 -2.99 -7.36 -13.08
C ILE A 33 -3.85 -8.27 -13.95
N ASN A 34 -5.17 -8.20 -13.80
CA ASN A 34 -6.07 -9.04 -14.60
C ASN A 34 -5.90 -8.79 -16.11
N SER A 35 -5.55 -7.57 -16.52
CA SER A 35 -5.33 -7.23 -17.92
C SER A 35 -4.01 -7.76 -18.49
N ILE A 36 -2.99 -7.98 -17.63
CA ILE A 36 -1.66 -8.42 -18.08
C ILE A 36 -1.43 -9.93 -18.00
N LEU A 37 -2.23 -10.67 -17.22
CA LEU A 37 -2.16 -12.13 -17.12
C LEU A 37 -2.22 -12.88 -18.48
N PRO A 38 -3.06 -12.48 -19.46
CA PRO A 38 -3.12 -13.20 -20.74
C PRO A 38 -1.92 -12.91 -21.65
N LEU A 39 -1.14 -11.86 -21.38
CA LEU A 39 -0.04 -11.42 -22.25
C LEU A 39 1.13 -12.42 -22.27
N PRO A 40 1.95 -12.43 -23.34
CA PRO A 40 3.22 -13.15 -23.36
C PRO A 40 4.12 -12.73 -22.19
N ILE A 41 4.98 -13.64 -21.72
CA ILE A 41 5.86 -13.45 -20.55
C ILE A 41 6.60 -12.10 -20.62
N ASN A 42 7.26 -11.82 -21.75
CA ASN A 42 8.01 -10.58 -21.96
C ASN A 42 7.16 -9.32 -21.79
N GLN A 43 5.92 -9.35 -22.24
CA GLN A 43 5.03 -8.20 -22.17
C GLN A 43 4.45 -8.05 -20.77
N SER A 44 3.99 -9.14 -20.15
CA SER A 44 3.40 -9.09 -18.81
C SER A 44 4.40 -8.66 -17.75
N THR A 45 5.63 -9.17 -17.78
CA THR A 45 6.67 -8.80 -16.80
C THR A 45 7.21 -7.39 -17.01
N ARG A 46 7.28 -6.92 -18.26
CA ARG A 46 7.65 -5.52 -18.55
C ARG A 46 6.60 -4.54 -18.08
N VAL A 47 5.32 -4.78 -18.38
CA VAL A 47 4.22 -3.93 -17.88
C VAL A 47 4.17 -3.97 -16.34
N PHE A 48 4.41 -5.14 -15.73
CA PHE A 48 4.55 -5.23 -14.28
C PHE A 48 5.69 -4.37 -13.74
N SER A 49 6.86 -4.39 -14.38
CA SER A 49 8.02 -3.59 -13.97
C SER A 49 7.71 -2.09 -14.01
N ASP A 50 7.11 -1.61 -15.11
CA ASP A 50 6.70 -0.22 -15.26
C ASP A 50 5.66 0.18 -14.19
N LEU A 51 4.67 -0.68 -13.95
CA LEU A 51 3.67 -0.49 -12.90
C LEU A 51 4.31 -0.44 -11.50
N TYR A 52 5.27 -1.32 -11.23
CA TYR A 52 5.95 -1.39 -9.94
C TYR A 52 6.79 -0.13 -9.67
N HIS A 53 7.62 0.29 -10.63
CA HIS A 53 8.47 1.46 -10.46
C HIS A 53 7.68 2.76 -10.40
N SER A 54 6.70 2.94 -11.29
CA SER A 54 5.81 4.11 -11.28
C SER A 54 4.96 4.14 -10.01
N GLY A 55 4.44 2.98 -9.61
CA GLY A 55 3.68 2.83 -8.36
C GLY A 55 4.52 3.13 -7.13
N ALA A 56 5.75 2.62 -7.04
CA ALA A 56 6.65 2.89 -5.91
C ALA A 56 6.96 4.38 -5.75
N GLY A 57 7.17 5.10 -6.86
CA GLY A 57 7.42 6.54 -6.86
C GLY A 57 6.28 7.37 -6.23
N LEU A 58 5.03 6.91 -6.37
CA LEU A 58 3.85 7.57 -5.78
C LEU A 58 3.52 7.02 -4.38
N MET A 59 3.56 5.69 -4.22
CA MET A 59 3.06 5.01 -3.03
C MET A 59 3.95 5.20 -1.81
N VAL A 60 5.28 5.26 -1.99
CA VAL A 60 6.21 5.45 -0.86
C VAL A 60 5.97 6.82 -0.19
N PRO A 61 5.93 7.96 -0.92
CA PRO A 61 5.58 9.25 -0.32
C PRO A 61 4.20 9.27 0.32
N LEU A 62 3.19 8.66 -0.31
CA LEU A 62 1.83 8.63 0.22
C LEU A 62 1.74 7.89 1.56
N VAL A 63 2.34 6.69 1.65
CA VAL A 63 2.32 5.90 2.89
C VAL A 63 3.13 6.58 3.99
N LEU A 64 4.29 7.17 3.67
CA LEU A 64 5.07 7.93 4.66
C LEU A 64 4.30 9.14 5.17
N SER A 65 3.62 9.87 4.28
CA SER A 65 2.76 11.01 4.65
C SER A 65 1.61 10.55 5.54
N SER A 66 0.92 9.47 5.16
CA SER A 66 -0.16 8.88 5.97
C SER A 66 0.33 8.47 7.36
N THR A 67 1.50 7.85 7.43
CA THR A 67 2.12 7.45 8.70
C THR A 67 2.45 8.68 9.55
N ALA A 68 3.07 9.70 8.97
CA ALA A 68 3.44 10.92 9.68
C ALA A 68 2.20 11.66 10.22
N PHE A 69 1.17 11.82 9.39
CA PHE A 69 -0.05 12.51 9.78
C PHE A 69 -0.85 11.77 10.86
N ASN A 70 -0.97 10.45 10.75
CA ASN A 70 -1.59 9.64 11.80
C ASN A 70 -0.76 9.66 13.09
N GLY A 71 0.58 9.62 12.99
CA GLY A 71 1.47 9.69 14.15
C GLY A 71 1.37 11.03 14.89
N VAL A 72 1.35 12.15 14.15
CA VAL A 72 1.13 13.49 14.72
C VAL A 72 -0.24 13.56 15.39
N ALA A 73 -1.30 13.07 14.74
CA ALA A 73 -2.63 13.04 15.33
C ALA A 73 -2.65 12.22 16.63
N ALA A 74 -2.01 11.05 16.67
CA ALA A 74 -1.94 10.19 17.85
C ALA A 74 -1.26 10.89 19.02
N TYR A 75 -0.15 11.60 18.78
CA TYR A 75 0.57 12.37 19.80
C TYR A 75 -0.27 13.52 20.39
N MET A 76 -1.19 14.07 19.62
CA MET A 76 -1.99 15.24 20.02
C MET A 76 -3.29 14.88 20.73
N ILE A 77 -3.69 13.61 20.74
CA ILE A 77 -4.91 13.13 21.41
C ILE A 77 -4.65 12.89 22.90
N ALA A 78 -5.48 13.49 23.75
CA ALA A 78 -5.36 13.34 25.21
C ALA A 78 -6.01 12.06 25.75
N SER A 79 -7.01 11.50 25.05
CA SER A 79 -7.68 10.28 25.50
C SER A 79 -6.82 9.04 25.20
N GLN A 80 -6.63 8.18 26.20
CA GLN A 80 -5.85 6.96 26.05
C GLN A 80 -6.39 6.05 24.93
N ARG A 81 -7.73 5.94 24.85
CA ARG A 81 -8.41 5.14 23.81
C ARG A 81 -8.19 5.73 22.41
N GLY A 82 -8.32 7.05 22.25
CA GLY A 82 -8.09 7.70 20.95
C GLY A 82 -6.62 7.66 20.53
N GLN A 83 -5.69 7.80 21.48
CA GLN A 83 -4.26 7.63 21.25
C GLN A 83 -3.94 6.20 20.79
N LEU A 84 -4.48 5.18 21.46
CA LEU A 84 -4.31 3.77 21.06
C LEU A 84 -4.82 3.51 19.64
N VAL A 85 -6.05 3.91 19.33
CA VAL A 85 -6.66 3.71 18.01
C VAL A 85 -5.85 4.39 16.91
N THR A 86 -5.39 5.62 17.14
CA THR A 86 -4.61 6.37 16.14
C THR A 86 -3.17 5.82 16.01
N SER A 87 -2.62 5.24 17.08
CA SER A 87 -1.33 4.54 17.04
C SER A 87 -1.44 3.26 16.21
N ILE A 88 -2.54 2.52 16.33
CA ILE A 88 -2.81 1.35 15.47
C ILE A 88 -3.00 1.80 14.01
N ALA A 89 -3.68 2.93 13.75
CA ALA A 89 -3.78 3.49 12.40
C ALA A 89 -2.40 3.82 11.80
N THR A 90 -1.51 4.41 12.62
CA THR A 90 -0.12 4.69 12.23
C THR A 90 0.65 3.40 11.91
N ALA A 91 0.52 2.39 12.76
CA ALA A 91 1.17 1.09 12.56
C ALA A 91 0.62 0.36 11.33
N ALA A 92 -0.68 0.46 11.05
CA ALA A 92 -1.30 -0.11 9.86
C ALA A 92 -0.81 0.57 8.58
N ALA A 93 -0.71 1.91 8.58
CA ALA A 93 -0.15 2.67 7.45
C ALA A 93 1.30 2.24 7.17
N LEU A 94 2.17 2.29 8.18
CA LEU A 94 3.57 1.90 8.06
C LEU A 94 3.73 0.40 7.72
N GLY A 95 2.85 -0.44 8.25
CA GLY A 95 2.82 -1.87 8.03
C GLY A 95 2.73 -2.26 6.56
N SER A 96 2.11 -1.43 5.72
CA SER A 96 2.06 -1.68 4.27
C SER A 96 3.45 -1.64 3.59
N LEU A 97 4.36 -0.75 4.03
CA LEU A 97 5.74 -0.71 3.57
C LEU A 97 6.57 -1.85 4.16
N ALA A 98 6.42 -2.10 5.47
CA ALA A 98 7.11 -3.22 6.14
C ALA A 98 6.76 -4.55 5.48
N TYR A 99 5.48 -4.76 5.18
CA TYR A 99 4.99 -5.93 4.46
C TYR A 99 5.59 -6.05 3.05
N THR A 100 5.77 -4.93 2.34
CA THR A 100 6.44 -4.92 1.04
C THR A 100 7.88 -5.42 1.14
N GLY A 101 8.61 -5.05 2.20
CA GLY A 101 9.96 -5.55 2.47
C GLY A 101 10.01 -7.08 2.62
N LEU A 102 9.05 -7.67 3.33
CA LEU A 102 8.96 -9.12 3.52
C LEU A 102 8.67 -9.87 2.21
N MET A 103 7.93 -9.23 1.30
CA MET A 103 7.46 -9.83 0.05
C MET A 103 8.38 -9.55 -1.15
N MET A 104 9.54 -8.93 -0.90
CA MET A 104 10.42 -8.44 -1.95
C MET A 104 11.02 -9.54 -2.83
N SER A 105 11.14 -10.78 -2.33
CA SER A 105 11.64 -11.91 -3.11
C SER A 105 10.79 -12.20 -4.36
N ASN A 106 9.45 -12.16 -4.22
CA ASN A 106 8.54 -12.35 -5.35
C ASN A 106 8.67 -11.21 -6.38
N ILE A 107 8.75 -9.98 -5.89
CA ILE A 107 8.86 -8.77 -6.72
C ILE A 107 10.17 -8.80 -7.50
N LYS A 108 11.29 -9.05 -6.83
CA LYS A 108 12.62 -9.13 -7.46
C LYS A 108 12.64 -10.13 -8.60
N ARG A 109 12.07 -11.32 -8.41
CA ARG A 109 12.03 -12.33 -9.48
C ARG A 109 11.23 -11.88 -10.70
N LEU A 110 10.10 -11.20 -10.52
CA LEU A 110 9.34 -10.63 -11.65
C LEU A 110 10.12 -9.54 -12.38
N LEU A 111 10.85 -8.69 -11.63
CA LEU A 111 11.71 -7.65 -12.20
C LEU A 111 12.92 -8.25 -12.93
N GLU A 112 13.54 -9.30 -12.39
CA GLU A 112 14.60 -10.05 -13.06
C GLU A 112 14.11 -10.60 -14.40
N ILE A 113 12.96 -11.28 -14.42
CA ILE A 113 12.37 -11.82 -15.66
C ILE A 113 12.07 -10.70 -16.65
N SER A 114 11.65 -9.51 -16.19
CA SER A 114 11.40 -8.36 -17.07
C SER A 114 12.64 -7.85 -17.80
N ASN A 115 13.83 -8.15 -17.27
CA ASN A 115 15.12 -7.75 -17.84
C ASN A 115 15.80 -8.89 -18.63
N MET A 116 15.22 -10.10 -18.64
CA MET A 116 15.77 -11.23 -19.40
C MET A 116 15.51 -11.06 -20.90
N GLY A 117 16.46 -11.56 -21.71
CA GLY A 117 16.34 -11.60 -23.17
C GLY A 117 16.98 -12.86 -23.74
N GLY A 118 16.70 -13.15 -25.02
CA GLY A 118 17.38 -14.23 -25.75
C GLY A 118 17.17 -15.62 -25.15
N SER A 119 18.28 -16.32 -24.85
CA SER A 119 18.28 -17.67 -24.27
C SER A 119 17.83 -17.72 -22.82
N ASP A 120 18.03 -16.65 -22.05
CA ASP A 120 17.82 -16.66 -20.59
C ASP A 120 16.34 -16.83 -20.23
N ILE A 121 15.44 -16.37 -21.11
CA ILE A 121 14.01 -16.51 -20.90
C ILE A 121 13.47 -17.90 -21.24
N GLN A 122 14.22 -18.73 -21.96
CA GLN A 122 13.78 -20.07 -22.35
C GLN A 122 13.60 -20.98 -21.13
N GLY A 123 14.28 -20.68 -20.01
CA GLY A 123 14.10 -21.38 -18.73
C GLY A 123 12.90 -20.90 -17.90
N VAL A 124 12.22 -19.82 -18.30
CA VAL A 124 11.09 -19.24 -17.55
C VAL A 124 9.77 -19.75 -18.12
N THR A 125 8.95 -20.35 -17.26
CA THR A 125 7.64 -20.86 -17.67
C THR A 125 6.56 -19.79 -17.52
N LYS A 126 5.51 -19.88 -18.36
CA LYS A 126 4.34 -19.00 -18.25
C LYS A 126 3.65 -19.17 -16.89
N THR A 127 3.59 -20.41 -16.38
CA THR A 127 3.00 -20.74 -15.07
C THR A 127 3.72 -20.02 -13.94
N GLU A 128 5.06 -20.03 -13.92
CA GLU A 128 5.85 -19.29 -12.92
C GLU A 128 5.45 -17.81 -12.89
N VAL A 129 5.36 -17.17 -14.05
CA VAL A 129 5.04 -15.74 -14.15
C VAL A 129 3.61 -15.47 -13.68
N VAL A 130 2.65 -16.29 -14.11
CA VAL A 130 1.25 -16.16 -13.70
C VAL A 130 1.10 -16.31 -12.18
N ASP A 131 1.71 -17.33 -11.59
CA ASP A 131 1.64 -17.59 -10.14
C ASP A 131 2.25 -16.43 -9.34
N ARG A 132 3.37 -15.87 -9.82
CA ARG A 132 4.01 -14.71 -9.18
C ARG A 132 3.20 -13.43 -9.31
N LEU A 133 2.57 -13.19 -10.46
CA LEU A 133 1.66 -12.05 -10.67
C LEU A 133 0.40 -12.18 -9.79
N GLN A 134 -0.17 -13.38 -9.68
CA GLN A 134 -1.27 -13.66 -8.76
C GLN A 134 -0.85 -13.49 -7.29
N THR A 135 0.35 -13.93 -6.93
CA THR A 135 0.91 -13.72 -5.59
C THR A 135 1.04 -12.23 -5.30
N TRP A 136 1.59 -11.44 -6.23
CA TRP A 136 1.67 -9.99 -6.08
C TRP A 136 0.29 -9.34 -5.95
N LYS A 137 -0.70 -9.82 -6.70
CA LYS A 137 -2.08 -9.36 -6.62
C LYS A 137 -2.64 -9.51 -5.20
N ILE A 138 -2.44 -10.67 -4.57
CA ILE A 138 -2.85 -10.95 -3.19
C ILE A 138 -2.09 -10.03 -2.22
N GLN A 139 -0.78 -9.88 -2.39
CA GLN A 139 0.02 -9.00 -1.54
C GLN A 139 -0.48 -7.56 -1.57
N ASN A 140 -0.91 -7.07 -2.73
CA ASN A 140 -1.50 -5.75 -2.86
C ASN A 140 -2.86 -5.63 -2.17
N TYR A 141 -3.70 -6.66 -2.17
CA TYR A 141 -4.95 -6.62 -1.40
C TYR A 141 -4.68 -6.56 0.10
N ILE A 142 -3.62 -7.21 0.59
CA ILE A 142 -3.20 -7.08 1.99
C ILE A 142 -2.76 -5.65 2.28
N ARG A 143 -1.93 -5.03 1.42
CA ARG A 143 -1.54 -3.62 1.55
C ARG A 143 -2.75 -2.68 1.48
N ALA A 144 -3.71 -2.96 0.60
CA ALA A 144 -4.95 -2.23 0.48
C ALA A 144 -5.77 -2.30 1.77
N GLY A 145 -5.86 -3.49 2.37
CA GLY A 145 -6.53 -3.72 3.66
C GLY A 145 -5.87 -2.95 4.80
N LEU A 146 -4.54 -3.00 4.91
CA LEU A 146 -3.78 -2.24 5.92
C LEU A 146 -4.02 -0.73 5.80
N ALA A 147 -3.92 -0.19 4.58
CA ALA A 147 -4.18 1.23 4.32
C ALA A 147 -5.65 1.60 4.56
N PHE A 148 -6.60 0.72 4.22
CA PHE A 148 -8.02 0.92 4.50
C PHE A 148 -8.28 0.97 6.00
N THR A 149 -7.72 0.03 6.76
CA THR A 149 -7.81 -0.01 8.23
C THR A 149 -7.24 1.27 8.85
N ALA A 150 -6.11 1.79 8.34
CA ALA A 150 -5.58 3.08 8.79
C ALA A 150 -6.59 4.22 8.58
N GLY A 151 -7.24 4.28 7.41
CA GLY A 151 -8.28 5.29 7.12
C GLY A 151 -9.50 5.16 8.03
N VAL A 152 -10.03 3.95 8.22
CA VAL A 152 -11.19 3.68 9.09
C VAL A 152 -10.90 4.03 10.54
N LEU A 153 -9.75 3.61 11.07
CA LEU A 153 -9.36 3.91 12.46
C LEU A 153 -9.11 5.41 12.66
N GLY A 154 -8.51 6.09 11.67
CA GLY A 154 -8.39 7.55 11.70
C GLY A 154 -9.74 8.25 11.77
N PHE A 155 -10.74 7.74 11.02
CA PHE A 155 -12.10 8.28 11.03
C PHE A 155 -12.84 8.02 12.36
N ALA A 156 -12.64 6.85 12.97
CA ALA A 156 -13.28 6.47 14.23
C ALA A 156 -12.97 7.42 15.41
N VAL A 157 -11.86 8.16 15.34
CA VAL A 157 -11.41 9.10 16.37
C VAL A 157 -11.98 10.52 16.17
N ILE A 158 -12.58 10.81 15.01
CA ILE A 158 -13.20 12.11 14.73
C ILE A 158 -14.57 12.26 15.42
N PHE A 159 -15.30 11.16 15.65
CA PHE A 159 -16.65 11.23 16.22
C PHE A 159 -16.63 11.31 17.75
N PRO A 160 -17.21 12.37 18.36
CA PRO A 160 -17.22 12.57 19.81
C PRO A 160 -18.01 11.51 20.62
N GLY A 161 -18.70 10.58 19.94
CA GLY A 161 -19.45 9.48 20.56
C GLY A 161 -18.86 8.09 20.36
N GLY A 162 -17.76 7.95 19.61
CA GLY A 162 -17.24 6.63 19.22
C GLY A 162 -16.37 5.94 20.27
N LEU A 163 -15.72 6.70 21.15
CA LEU A 163 -14.65 6.21 22.02
C LEU A 163 -14.55 6.98 23.35
N ASN A 164 -15.69 7.31 23.97
CA ASN A 164 -15.73 7.56 25.42
C ASN A 164 -15.50 6.24 26.18
#